data_AF-A0A1X0UKG8-F1
#
_entry.id   AF-A0A1X0UKG8-F1
#
_cell.length_a   1.000
_cell.length_b   1.000
_cell.length_c   1.000
_cell.angle_alpha   90.00
_cell.angle_beta   90.00
_cell.angle_gamma   90.00
#
_symmetry.space_group_name_H-M   'P 1'
#
loop_
_entity.id
_entity.type
_entity.pdbx_description
1 polymer ?
#
loop_
_entity_poly.entity_id
_entity_poly.type
_entity_poly.pdbx_seq_one_letter_code
_entity_poly.pdbx_strand_id
1 'polypeptide(L)'
;MVRTLPEGQFLLIRTGFEDENAWQTLQVEAQADFTIVDDPEFDGISIEELVEVAGGSLDYAFVADHRTFTDPRRPILVVDLHVRDEDGDVYVDDESEDAVEEPISRFRVTPEYLAVVENNLSTANLDFADFIASADRGGLFDGYAAPAETLTLERRDLLAAARNSNLPAMLVTRYSEALELYRRSTVTATPTEDLSEHHKYLQNNMEGFGHAEEVLGLEESLEISAQGGGPVLAFYFPIRSGWWSANVAPETLAPVTLLMSRMASRRPSTS
;
A
#
# COMPACT_ATOMS: atom_id res chain seq x y z
N MET A 1 11.34 34.32 21.30
CA MET A 1 12.25 33.31 21.87
C MET A 1 12.73 32.43 20.74
N VAL A 2 13.93 31.85 20.85
CA VAL A 2 14.39 30.81 19.92
C VAL A 2 13.81 29.51 20.43
N ARG A 3 12.95 28.85 19.64
CA ARG A 3 12.42 27.52 19.97
C ARG A 3 13.57 26.52 19.93
N THR A 4 13.54 25.51 20.79
CA THR A 4 14.57 24.46 20.81
C THR A 4 13.93 23.13 21.11
N LEU A 5 14.28 22.11 20.33
CA LEU A 5 13.81 20.74 20.54
C LEU A 5 14.74 20.00 21.51
N PRO A 6 14.19 19.14 22.40
CA PRO A 6 15.01 18.28 23.23
C PRO A 6 15.71 17.19 22.40
N GLU A 7 16.77 16.62 22.96
CA GLU A 7 17.40 15.43 22.39
C GLU A 7 16.43 14.22 22.41
N GLY A 8 16.44 13.43 21.33
CA GLY A 8 15.64 12.22 21.19
C GLY A 8 15.69 11.73 19.75
N GLN A 9 15.51 10.42 19.52
CA GLN A 9 15.44 9.89 18.16
C GLN A 9 14.10 10.22 17.50
N PHE A 10 13.01 10.15 18.27
CA PHE A 10 11.67 10.51 17.82
C PHE A 10 10.99 11.41 18.84
N LEU A 11 10.46 12.53 18.36
CA LEU A 11 9.70 13.48 19.17
C LEU A 11 8.21 13.38 18.85
N LEU A 12 7.37 13.35 19.89
CA LEU A 12 5.92 13.60 19.78
C LEU A 12 5.64 15.02 20.27
N ILE A 13 5.43 15.92 19.32
CA ILE A 13 5.32 17.37 19.53
C ILE A 13 3.85 17.77 19.52
N ARG A 14 3.38 18.36 20.62
CA ARG A 14 2.05 18.94 20.71
C ARG A 14 2.06 20.34 20.11
N THR A 15 1.22 20.53 19.10
CA THR A 15 1.04 21.83 18.45
C THR A 15 -0.42 22.28 18.44
N GLY A 16 -1.34 21.42 18.86
CA GLY A 16 -2.72 21.76 19.23
C GLY A 16 -2.96 21.63 20.73
N PHE A 17 -3.57 22.65 21.34
CA PHE A 17 -3.83 22.70 22.78
C PHE A 17 -5.34 22.72 23.11
N GLU A 18 -6.18 22.29 22.17
CA GLU A 18 -7.64 22.43 22.26
C GLU A 18 -8.30 21.43 23.23
N ASP A 19 -7.72 20.23 23.37
CA ASP A 19 -8.28 19.17 24.22
C ASP A 19 -7.19 18.46 25.03
N GLU A 20 -7.14 18.79 26.33
CA GLU A 20 -6.20 18.19 27.27
C GLU A 20 -6.48 16.72 27.53
N ASN A 21 -7.75 16.29 27.54
CA ASN A 21 -8.08 14.90 27.84
C ASN A 21 -7.71 13.98 26.66
N ALA A 22 -7.94 14.46 25.43
CA ALA A 22 -7.46 13.79 24.23
C ALA A 22 -5.93 13.69 24.20
N TRP A 23 -5.21 14.73 24.62
CA TRP A 23 -3.75 14.71 24.74
C TRP A 23 -3.24 13.67 25.73
N GLN A 24 -3.81 13.62 26.95
CA GLN A 24 -3.43 12.60 27.94
C GLN A 24 -3.75 11.18 27.46
N THR A 25 -4.87 11.00 26.74
CA THR A 25 -5.23 9.70 26.16
C THR A 25 -4.24 9.28 25.07
N LEU A 26 -3.86 10.21 24.19
CA LEU A 26 -2.89 9.95 23.12
C LEU A 26 -1.54 9.48 23.67
N GLN A 27 -1.03 10.12 24.74
CA GLN A 27 0.23 9.71 25.35
C GLN A 27 0.21 8.26 25.86
N VAL A 28 -0.94 7.78 26.35
CA VAL A 28 -1.11 6.38 26.77
C VAL A 28 -1.24 5.44 25.56
N GLU A 29 -1.94 5.87 24.51
CA GLU A 29 -2.17 5.08 23.29
C GLU A 29 -0.92 4.96 22.41
N ALA A 30 -0.04 5.96 22.41
CA ALA A 30 1.14 6.01 21.56
C ALA A 30 2.02 4.76 21.67
N GLN A 31 2.11 4.16 22.87
CA GLN A 31 2.82 2.89 23.16
C GLN A 31 4.19 2.75 22.47
N ALA A 32 4.89 3.86 22.21
CA ALA A 32 6.19 3.93 21.55
C ALA A 32 7.14 4.80 22.38
N ASP A 33 8.43 4.72 22.08
CA ASP A 33 9.48 5.44 22.82
C ASP A 33 9.68 6.85 22.26
N PHE A 34 8.72 7.74 22.55
CA PHE A 34 8.78 9.16 22.16
C PHE A 34 9.30 10.04 23.29
N THR A 35 10.17 10.99 22.94
CA THR A 35 10.36 12.17 23.77
C THR A 35 9.18 13.13 23.54
N ILE A 36 8.39 13.35 24.59
CA ILE A 36 7.21 14.23 24.52
C ILE A 36 7.63 15.69 24.57
N VAL A 37 7.13 16.50 23.63
CA VAL A 37 7.28 17.95 23.60
C VAL A 37 5.90 18.59 23.79
N ASP A 38 5.59 18.97 25.02
CA ASP A 38 4.34 19.63 25.43
C ASP A 38 4.65 21.05 25.93
N ASP A 39 5.04 21.92 25.00
CA ASP A 39 5.42 23.31 25.29
C ASP A 39 4.58 24.28 24.43
N PRO A 40 3.83 25.22 25.04
CA PRO A 40 3.02 26.20 24.33
C PRO A 40 3.79 27.05 23.30
N GLU A 41 5.13 27.13 23.36
CA GLU A 41 5.91 27.80 22.31
C GLU A 41 5.75 27.15 20.91
N PHE A 42 5.34 25.88 20.86
CA PHE A 42 5.07 25.13 19.63
C PHE A 42 3.59 25.18 19.17
N ASP A 43 2.71 25.91 19.89
CA ASP A 43 1.30 26.07 19.50
C ASP A 43 1.19 26.64 18.08
N GLY A 44 0.52 25.89 17.20
CA GLY A 44 0.30 26.25 15.80
C GLY A 44 1.54 26.40 14.92
N ILE A 45 2.71 25.88 15.33
CA ILE A 45 3.94 25.92 14.51
C ILE A 45 3.68 25.29 13.13
N SER A 46 4.20 25.92 12.06
CA SER A 46 4.12 25.34 10.72
C SER A 46 5.15 24.22 10.54
N ILE A 47 5.01 23.41 9.48
CA ILE A 47 5.99 22.34 9.24
C ILE A 47 7.32 22.92 8.78
N GLU A 48 7.28 23.99 8.00
CA GLU A 48 8.45 24.73 7.53
C GLU A 48 9.23 25.30 8.71
N GLU A 49 8.53 25.93 9.67
CA GLU A 49 9.14 26.39 10.93
C GLU A 49 9.68 25.21 11.76
N LEU A 50 9.01 24.05 11.76
CA LEU A 50 9.47 22.87 12.47
C LEU A 50 10.76 22.30 11.87
N VAL A 51 10.90 22.29 10.53
CA VAL A 51 12.14 21.89 9.83
C VAL A 51 13.29 22.82 10.21
N GLU A 52 13.06 24.14 10.21
CA GLU A 52 14.06 25.12 10.64
C GLU A 52 14.48 24.91 12.10
N VAL A 53 13.54 24.63 12.99
CA VAL A 53 13.84 24.38 14.41
C VAL A 53 14.56 23.03 14.62
N ALA A 54 14.28 22.02 13.80
CA ALA A 54 14.96 20.73 13.85
C ALA A 54 16.42 20.83 13.38
N GLY A 55 16.73 21.67 12.39
CA GLY A 55 18.11 21.94 11.96
C GLY A 55 18.94 20.69 11.69
N GLY A 56 18.32 19.67 11.06
CA GLY A 56 18.96 18.38 10.76
C GLY A 56 19.25 17.48 11.96
N SER A 57 18.85 17.85 13.19
CA SER A 57 19.07 17.02 14.39
C SER A 57 18.09 15.85 14.53
N LEU A 58 17.04 15.82 13.72
CA LEU A 58 15.99 14.80 13.74
C LEU A 58 15.67 14.38 12.31
N ASP A 59 15.59 13.07 12.11
CA ASP A 59 15.18 12.48 10.83
C ASP A 59 13.66 12.58 10.62
N TYR A 60 12.90 12.43 11.71
CA TYR A 60 11.44 12.40 11.69
C TYR A 60 10.83 13.09 12.92
N ALA A 61 9.68 13.74 12.73
CA ALA A 61 8.87 14.27 13.82
C ALA A 61 7.42 13.80 13.75
N PHE A 62 6.84 13.55 14.93
CA PHE A 62 5.43 13.23 15.10
C PHE A 62 4.73 14.42 15.72
N VAL A 63 3.68 14.92 15.08
CA VAL A 63 3.03 16.18 15.42
C VAL A 63 1.56 15.95 15.74
N ALA A 64 1.19 16.24 16.99
CA ALA A 64 -0.18 16.28 17.45
C ALA A 64 -0.74 17.70 17.27
N ASP A 65 -1.27 17.96 16.07
CA ASP A 65 -1.84 19.24 15.65
C ASP A 65 -3.36 19.35 15.88
N HIS A 66 -3.95 20.48 15.48
CA HIS A 66 -5.40 20.73 15.55
C HIS A 66 -6.26 19.56 15.05
N ARG A 67 -5.84 18.89 13.96
CA ARG A 67 -6.60 17.77 13.39
C ARG A 67 -6.56 16.54 14.30
N THR A 68 -5.48 16.35 15.06
CA THR A 68 -5.39 15.30 16.08
C THR A 68 -6.50 15.43 17.13
N PHE A 69 -6.90 16.66 17.46
CA PHE A 69 -7.91 16.92 18.51
C PHE A 69 -9.33 17.11 17.98
N THR A 70 -9.50 17.36 16.69
CA THR A 70 -10.83 17.61 16.08
C THR A 70 -11.37 16.44 15.26
N ASP A 71 -10.50 15.57 14.75
CA ASP A 71 -10.90 14.36 14.02
C ASP A 71 -11.11 13.19 15.01
N PRO A 72 -12.25 12.49 14.97
CA PRO A 72 -12.51 11.34 15.84
C PRO A 72 -11.45 10.22 15.76
N ARG A 73 -10.75 10.11 14.63
CA ARG A 73 -9.65 9.13 14.46
C ARG A 73 -8.34 9.57 15.11
N ARG A 74 -8.25 10.82 15.59
CA ARG A 74 -7.08 11.44 16.22
C ARG A 74 -5.76 11.25 15.44
N PRO A 75 -5.72 11.54 14.13
CA PRO A 75 -4.58 11.20 13.30
C PRO A 75 -3.38 12.13 13.57
N ILE A 76 -2.27 11.53 14.01
CA ILE A 76 -0.99 12.19 14.25
C ILE A 76 -0.29 12.42 12.91
N LEU A 77 0.30 13.59 12.70
CA LEU A 77 1.07 13.89 11.49
C LEU A 77 2.51 13.41 11.66
N VAL A 78 3.01 12.64 10.71
CA VAL A 78 4.41 12.21 10.63
C VAL A 78 5.09 13.00 9.53
N VAL A 79 6.22 13.61 9.85
CA VAL A 79 6.97 14.50 8.95
C VAL A 79 8.36 13.92 8.72
N ASP A 80 8.74 13.82 7.44
CA ASP A 80 10.11 13.57 7.01
C ASP A 80 10.90 14.89 7.10
N LEU A 81 11.90 14.94 7.98
CA LEU A 81 12.70 16.14 8.23
C LEU A 81 14.06 16.11 7.50
N HIS A 82 14.34 15.07 6.71
CA HIS A 82 15.57 15.00 5.92
C HIS A 82 15.63 16.14 4.90
N VAL A 83 16.78 16.81 4.84
CA VAL A 83 17.13 17.74 3.77
C VAL A 83 17.66 16.94 2.58
N ARG A 84 17.25 17.27 1.36
CA ARG A 84 17.68 16.61 0.12
C ARG A 84 18.42 17.59 -0.80
N ASP A 85 19.34 17.09 -1.59
CA ASP A 85 20.01 17.87 -2.64
C ASP A 85 19.40 17.74 -4.02
N GLU A 86 20.02 18.44 -4.98
CA GLU A 86 19.61 18.48 -6.39
C GLU A 86 19.48 17.08 -7.03
N ASP A 87 20.22 16.10 -6.53
CA ASP A 87 20.18 14.70 -6.99
C ASP A 87 19.13 13.84 -6.23
N GLY A 88 18.51 14.38 -5.18
CA GLY A 88 17.46 13.76 -4.37
C GLY A 88 17.97 12.89 -3.21
N ASP A 89 19.27 12.89 -2.97
CA ASP A 89 19.94 12.13 -1.91
C ASP A 89 19.80 12.83 -0.56
N VAL A 90 19.74 12.06 0.53
CA VAL A 90 19.64 12.59 1.90
C VAL A 90 20.95 13.27 2.29
N TYR A 91 20.88 14.57 2.62
CA TYR A 91 22.01 15.41 3.02
C TYR A 91 22.21 15.41 4.53
N VAL A 92 23.47 15.39 4.96
CA VAL A 92 23.87 15.28 6.38
C VAL A 92 24.79 16.43 6.83
N ASP A 93 24.83 17.56 6.12
CA ASP A 93 25.67 18.71 6.49
C ASP A 93 24.93 20.05 6.38
N ASP A 94 25.06 20.88 7.42
CA ASP A 94 24.18 22.02 7.78
C ASP A 94 24.52 23.35 7.04
N GLU A 95 25.44 23.32 6.06
CA GLU A 95 25.99 24.55 5.45
C GLU A 95 26.18 24.50 3.90
N SER A 96 25.36 23.76 3.13
CA SER A 96 25.45 23.79 1.66
C SER A 96 24.39 24.68 0.99
N GLU A 97 24.83 25.46 -0.01
CA GLU A 97 23.96 26.30 -0.87
C GLU A 97 23.17 25.48 -1.92
N ASP A 98 23.30 24.14 -1.90
CA ASP A 98 22.84 23.21 -2.95
C ASP A 98 21.58 22.40 -2.55
N ALA A 99 20.92 22.73 -1.43
CA ALA A 99 19.66 22.08 -1.03
C ALA A 99 18.50 22.48 -1.95
N VAL A 100 17.66 21.52 -2.34
CA VAL A 100 16.44 21.79 -3.14
C VAL A 100 15.24 21.98 -2.23
N GLU A 101 14.42 22.99 -2.53
CA GLU A 101 13.09 23.15 -1.94
C GLU A 101 12.10 22.12 -2.51
N GLU A 102 12.27 20.84 -2.18
CA GLU A 102 11.22 19.85 -2.40
C GLU A 102 10.10 19.99 -1.35
N PRO A 103 8.84 19.70 -1.70
CA PRO A 103 7.76 19.72 -0.73
C PRO A 103 8.02 18.68 0.37
N ILE A 104 7.99 19.12 1.63
CA ILE A 104 8.22 18.27 2.81
C ILE A 104 7.24 17.08 2.80
N SER A 105 7.81 15.88 2.78
CA SER A 105 7.06 14.63 2.77
C SER A 105 6.38 14.37 4.11
N ARG A 106 5.11 14.01 4.06
CA ARG A 106 4.28 13.82 5.26
C ARG A 106 3.11 12.88 5.01
N PHE A 107 2.75 12.13 6.04
CA PHE A 107 1.52 11.35 6.10
C PHE A 107 0.93 11.43 7.51
N ARG A 108 -0.26 10.90 7.70
CA ARG A 108 -0.90 10.80 9.02
C ARG A 108 -1.04 9.37 9.44
N VAL A 109 -1.01 9.12 10.74
CA VAL A 109 -1.19 7.78 11.32
C VAL A 109 -2.18 7.84 12.47
N THR A 110 -3.02 6.82 12.63
CA THR A 110 -3.89 6.71 13.81
C THR A 110 -3.08 6.30 15.05
N PRO A 111 -3.51 6.67 16.27
CA PRO A 111 -2.78 6.34 17.50
C PRO A 111 -2.44 4.85 17.63
N GLU A 112 -3.35 3.96 17.18
CA GLU A 112 -3.19 2.51 17.23
C GLU A 112 -1.97 1.99 16.45
N TYR A 113 -1.59 2.66 15.36
CA TYR A 113 -0.46 2.25 14.51
C TYR A 113 0.79 3.12 14.68
N LEU A 114 0.77 4.07 15.62
CA LEU A 114 1.87 5.00 15.85
C LEU A 114 3.16 4.26 16.24
N ALA A 115 3.08 3.29 17.16
CA ALA A 115 4.21 2.45 17.54
C ALA A 115 4.75 1.59 16.38
N VAL A 116 3.89 1.19 15.42
CA VAL A 116 4.34 0.43 14.25
C VAL A 116 5.20 1.29 13.34
N VAL A 117 4.78 2.54 13.10
CA VAL A 117 5.55 3.49 12.28
C VAL A 117 6.90 3.78 12.95
N GLU A 118 6.89 4.17 14.23
CA GLU A 118 8.11 4.48 14.98
C GLU A 118 9.11 3.32 14.94
N ASN A 119 8.70 2.10 15.30
CA ASN A 119 9.60 0.95 15.32
C ASN A 119 10.18 0.59 13.94
N ASN A 120 9.42 0.77 12.86
CA ASN A 120 9.93 0.46 11.52
C ASN A 120 10.92 1.52 11.03
N LEU A 121 10.64 2.81 11.28
CA LEU A 121 11.55 3.90 10.94
C LEU A 121 12.82 3.81 11.80
N SER A 122 12.71 3.47 13.08
CA SER A 122 13.86 3.35 14.00
C SER A 122 14.82 2.23 13.62
N THR A 123 14.30 1.15 13.04
CA THR A 123 15.07 -0.03 12.61
C THR A 123 15.40 -0.05 11.12
N ALA A 124 14.92 0.95 10.36
CA ALA A 124 14.98 0.99 8.90
C ALA A 124 14.45 -0.29 8.23
N ASN A 125 13.43 -0.94 8.82
CA ASN A 125 12.81 -2.13 8.25
C ASN A 125 11.84 -1.80 7.12
N LEU A 126 11.15 -0.65 7.22
CA LEU A 126 10.39 -0.02 6.15
C LEU A 126 10.76 1.45 6.12
N ASP A 127 10.77 2.04 4.92
CA ASP A 127 11.09 3.44 4.74
C ASP A 127 9.82 4.33 4.82
N PHE A 128 10.02 5.65 4.79
CA PHE A 128 8.94 6.61 4.84
C PHE A 128 8.00 6.54 3.62
N ALA A 129 8.55 6.18 2.45
CA ALA A 129 7.80 6.10 1.20
C ALA A 129 6.86 4.89 1.19
N ASP A 130 7.23 3.79 1.84
CA ASP A 130 6.38 2.61 2.05
C ASP A 130 5.10 2.96 2.82
N PHE A 131 5.21 3.83 3.84
CA PHE A 131 4.05 4.30 4.59
C PHE A 131 3.16 5.25 3.79
N ILE A 132 3.76 6.19 3.03
CA ILE A 132 3.00 7.06 2.11
C ILE A 132 2.23 6.20 1.09
N ALA A 133 2.88 5.18 0.51
CA ALA A 133 2.28 4.29 -0.47
C ALA A 133 1.15 3.43 0.12
N SER A 134 1.22 3.16 1.42
CA SER A 134 0.22 2.38 2.16
C SER A 134 -0.91 3.23 2.75
N ALA A 135 -0.76 4.55 2.79
CA ALA A 135 -1.77 5.46 3.28
C ALA A 135 -2.96 5.59 2.32
N ASP A 136 -4.13 5.96 2.83
CA ASP A 136 -5.31 6.20 2.01
C ASP A 136 -5.16 7.45 1.11
N ARG A 137 -6.17 7.72 0.27
CA ARG A 137 -6.17 8.91 -0.60
C ARG A 137 -6.06 10.25 0.14
N GLY A 138 -6.35 10.27 1.44
CA GLY A 138 -6.21 11.43 2.32
C GLY A 138 -4.87 11.48 3.06
N GLY A 139 -3.94 10.56 2.76
CA GLY A 139 -2.65 10.44 3.41
C GLY A 139 -2.72 9.85 4.82
N LEU A 140 -3.80 9.16 5.18
CA LEU A 140 -3.93 8.49 6.48
C LEU A 140 -3.54 7.01 6.39
N PHE A 141 -2.49 6.64 7.10
CA PHE A 141 -2.11 5.27 7.42
C PHE A 141 -2.87 4.80 8.66
N ASP A 142 -3.77 3.83 8.48
CA ASP A 142 -4.56 3.21 9.56
C ASP A 142 -4.27 1.70 9.60
N GLY A 143 -2.99 1.36 9.45
CA GLY A 143 -2.50 -0.01 9.35
C GLY A 143 -2.38 -0.54 7.94
N TYR A 144 -1.61 -1.61 7.80
CA TYR A 144 -1.61 -2.40 6.58
C TYR A 144 -2.95 -3.12 6.48
N ALA A 145 -3.58 -3.08 5.30
CA ALA A 145 -4.76 -3.88 5.04
C ALA A 145 -4.49 -5.32 5.52
N ALA A 146 -5.31 -5.81 6.45
CA ALA A 146 -5.27 -7.21 6.83
C ALA A 146 -5.33 -8.04 5.55
N PRO A 147 -4.60 -9.16 5.44
CA PRO A 147 -4.69 -10.00 4.25
C PRO A 147 -6.17 -10.31 4.04
N ALA A 148 -6.72 -9.85 2.92
CA ALA A 148 -8.13 -9.92 2.64
C ALA A 148 -8.63 -11.34 2.92
N GLU A 149 -9.71 -11.48 3.69
CA GLU A 149 -10.23 -12.80 4.08
C GLU A 149 -10.41 -13.66 2.84
N THR A 150 -9.52 -14.66 2.68
CA THR A 150 -9.53 -15.46 1.47
C THR A 150 -10.60 -16.52 1.56
N LEU A 151 -11.30 -16.74 0.45
CA LEU A 151 -12.27 -17.80 0.30
C LEU A 151 -11.62 -19.03 -0.32
N THR A 152 -12.00 -20.21 0.16
CA THR A 152 -11.64 -21.47 -0.49
C THR A 152 -12.73 -21.84 -1.49
N LEU A 153 -12.40 -21.87 -2.77
CA LEU A 153 -13.33 -22.24 -3.84
C LEU A 153 -13.04 -23.65 -4.33
N GLU A 154 -14.09 -24.46 -4.48
CA GLU A 154 -14.00 -25.81 -5.00
C GLU A 154 -13.80 -25.78 -6.52
N ARG A 155 -12.77 -26.49 -7.00
CA ARG A 155 -12.45 -26.61 -8.43
C ARG A 155 -13.63 -27.15 -9.23
N ARG A 156 -14.39 -28.09 -8.67
CA ARG A 156 -15.58 -28.66 -9.31
C ARG A 156 -16.64 -27.59 -9.55
N ASP A 157 -16.82 -26.67 -8.62
CA ASP A 157 -17.86 -25.65 -8.70
C ASP A 157 -17.44 -24.54 -9.67
N LEU A 158 -16.15 -24.19 -9.72
CA LEU A 158 -15.57 -23.32 -10.75
C LEU A 158 -15.75 -23.90 -12.16
N LEU A 159 -15.44 -25.20 -12.36
CA LEU A 159 -15.65 -25.87 -13.64
C LEU A 159 -17.13 -25.91 -14.05
N ALA A 160 -18.02 -26.15 -13.09
CA ALA A 160 -19.45 -26.10 -13.33
C ALA A 160 -19.90 -24.69 -13.74
N ALA A 161 -19.40 -23.65 -13.06
CA ALA A 161 -19.78 -22.27 -13.32
C ALA A 161 -19.18 -21.69 -14.61
N ALA A 162 -18.03 -22.21 -15.08
CA ALA A 162 -17.34 -21.72 -16.27
C ALA A 162 -18.25 -21.61 -17.51
N ARG A 163 -19.18 -22.56 -17.67
CA ARG A 163 -20.16 -22.58 -18.79
C ARG A 163 -21.13 -21.39 -18.81
N ASN A 164 -21.26 -20.67 -17.70
CA ASN A 164 -22.15 -19.52 -17.56
C ASN A 164 -21.42 -18.19 -17.82
N SER A 165 -20.14 -18.23 -18.20
CA SER A 165 -19.36 -17.04 -18.53
C SER A 165 -19.85 -16.40 -19.83
N ASN A 166 -19.76 -15.07 -19.90
CA ASN A 166 -19.96 -14.29 -21.13
C ASN A 166 -18.66 -14.10 -21.93
N LEU A 167 -17.53 -14.67 -21.47
CA LEU A 167 -16.24 -14.61 -22.15
C LEU A 167 -16.23 -15.44 -23.45
N PRO A 168 -15.30 -15.18 -24.38
CA PRO A 168 -15.16 -15.98 -25.59
C PRO A 168 -15.02 -17.48 -25.28
N ALA A 169 -15.79 -18.31 -26.01
CA ALA A 169 -15.86 -19.76 -25.75
C ALA A 169 -14.50 -20.47 -25.78
N MET A 170 -13.59 -20.03 -26.66
CA MET A 170 -12.21 -20.53 -26.69
C MET A 170 -11.48 -20.28 -25.37
N LEU A 171 -11.57 -19.07 -24.82
CA LEU A 171 -10.88 -18.68 -23.59
C LEU A 171 -11.38 -19.51 -22.40
N VAL A 172 -12.71 -19.63 -22.28
CA VAL A 172 -13.37 -20.45 -21.25
C VAL A 172 -12.99 -21.92 -21.38
N THR A 173 -12.90 -22.45 -22.60
CA THR A 173 -12.50 -23.83 -22.85
C THR A 173 -11.06 -24.07 -22.40
N ARG A 174 -10.12 -23.20 -22.80
CA ARG A 174 -8.69 -23.31 -22.44
C ARG A 174 -8.47 -23.17 -20.93
N TYR A 175 -9.21 -22.29 -20.28
CA TYR A 175 -9.24 -22.17 -18.83
C TYR A 175 -9.74 -23.46 -18.16
N SER A 176 -10.86 -24.01 -18.64
CA SER A 176 -11.46 -25.21 -18.05
C SER A 176 -10.54 -26.43 -18.19
N GLU A 177 -9.94 -26.63 -19.37
CA GLU A 177 -8.93 -27.68 -19.62
C GLU A 177 -7.73 -27.55 -18.66
N ALA A 178 -7.22 -26.32 -18.48
CA ALA A 178 -6.11 -26.08 -17.57
C ALA A 178 -6.48 -26.31 -16.10
N LEU A 179 -7.69 -25.90 -15.71
CA LEU A 179 -8.20 -26.07 -14.35
C LEU A 179 -8.45 -27.55 -14.04
N GLU A 180 -8.94 -28.35 -14.99
CA GLU A 180 -9.08 -29.81 -14.83
C GLU A 180 -7.76 -30.52 -14.52
N LEU A 181 -6.66 -30.04 -15.13
CA LEU A 181 -5.30 -30.53 -14.90
C LEU A 181 -4.66 -29.98 -13.61
N TYR A 182 -5.26 -28.96 -12.98
CA TYR A 182 -4.76 -28.40 -11.75
C TYR A 182 -4.85 -29.42 -10.61
N ARG A 183 -3.73 -29.68 -9.94
CA ARG A 183 -3.60 -30.79 -8.99
C ARG A 183 -4.41 -30.64 -7.72
N ARG A 184 -4.72 -29.41 -7.30
CA ARG A 184 -5.49 -29.15 -6.07
C ARG A 184 -6.98 -29.19 -6.38
N SER A 185 -7.76 -29.71 -5.44
CA SER A 185 -9.23 -29.69 -5.53
C SER A 185 -9.82 -28.31 -5.26
N THR A 186 -9.03 -27.39 -4.71
CA THR A 186 -9.47 -26.04 -4.35
C THR A 186 -8.48 -24.98 -4.81
N VAL A 187 -8.96 -23.74 -4.91
CA VAL A 187 -8.16 -22.52 -5.06
C VAL A 187 -8.46 -21.57 -3.91
N THR A 188 -7.50 -20.72 -3.59
CA THR A 188 -7.67 -19.63 -2.64
C THR A 188 -7.98 -18.36 -3.43
N ALA A 189 -9.12 -17.74 -3.15
CA ALA A 189 -9.58 -16.54 -3.82
C ALA A 189 -9.67 -15.36 -2.85
N THR A 190 -9.32 -14.18 -3.35
CA THR A 190 -9.35 -12.93 -2.61
C THR A 190 -10.55 -12.11 -3.06
N PRO A 191 -11.43 -11.68 -2.15
CA PRO A 191 -12.48 -10.73 -2.48
C PRO A 191 -11.88 -9.40 -2.96
N THR A 192 -12.44 -8.84 -4.03
CA THR A 192 -12.04 -7.54 -4.57
C THR A 192 -13.31 -6.75 -4.86
N GLU A 193 -13.42 -5.54 -4.30
CA GLU A 193 -14.64 -4.73 -4.38
C GLU A 193 -14.95 -4.26 -5.80
N ASP A 194 -13.90 -4.02 -6.61
CA ASP A 194 -14.03 -3.53 -7.98
C ASP A 194 -12.82 -3.95 -8.85
N LEU A 195 -13.07 -4.16 -10.15
CA LEU A 195 -12.05 -4.60 -11.11
C LEU A 195 -10.99 -3.55 -11.47
N SER A 196 -11.11 -2.30 -11.03
CA SER A 196 -10.15 -1.22 -11.32
C SER A 196 -8.75 -1.53 -10.80
N GLU A 197 -8.62 -2.21 -9.66
CA GLU A 197 -7.31 -2.64 -9.16
C GLU A 197 -6.68 -3.69 -10.08
N HIS A 198 -7.49 -4.61 -10.62
CA HIS A 198 -7.03 -5.54 -11.65
C HIS A 198 -6.64 -4.80 -12.94
N HIS A 199 -7.41 -3.78 -13.34
CA HIS A 199 -7.09 -2.96 -14.52
C HIS A 199 -5.74 -2.26 -14.40
N LYS A 200 -5.50 -1.57 -13.27
CA LYS A 200 -4.23 -0.90 -12.97
C LYS A 200 -3.07 -1.89 -12.99
N TYR A 201 -3.26 -3.07 -12.38
CA TYR A 201 -2.25 -4.12 -12.39
C TYR A 201 -1.88 -4.52 -13.83
N LEU A 202 -2.87 -4.76 -14.69
CA LEU A 202 -2.62 -5.14 -16.08
C LEU A 202 -1.91 -4.02 -16.86
N GLN A 203 -2.31 -2.76 -16.68
CA GLN A 203 -1.67 -1.61 -17.32
C GLN A 203 -0.20 -1.44 -16.90
N ASN A 204 0.07 -1.56 -15.60
CA ASN A 204 1.42 -1.40 -15.05
C ASN A 204 2.36 -2.55 -15.43
N ASN A 205 1.82 -3.71 -15.79
CA ASN A 205 2.59 -4.92 -16.12
C ASN A 205 2.55 -5.28 -17.61
N MET A 206 2.08 -4.38 -18.49
CA MET A 206 1.92 -4.66 -19.92
C MET A 206 3.20 -5.16 -20.60
N GLU A 207 4.35 -4.56 -20.27
CA GLU A 207 5.64 -4.94 -20.83
C GLU A 207 6.00 -6.40 -20.53
N GLY A 208 5.69 -6.87 -19.32
CA GLY A 208 5.93 -8.25 -18.89
C GLY A 208 5.20 -9.29 -19.74
N PHE A 209 3.98 -8.97 -20.19
CA PHE A 209 3.21 -9.85 -21.08
C PHE A 209 3.83 -9.94 -22.49
N GLY A 210 4.56 -8.93 -22.93
CA GLY A 210 5.29 -8.95 -24.21
C GLY A 210 6.43 -9.96 -24.27
N HIS A 211 6.91 -10.45 -23.12
CA HIS A 211 7.97 -11.46 -23.03
C HIS A 211 7.45 -12.91 -22.92
N ALA A 212 6.14 -13.11 -22.78
CA ALA A 212 5.54 -14.43 -22.73
C ALA A 212 5.47 -15.07 -24.12
N GLU A 213 5.59 -16.40 -24.18
CA GLU A 213 5.45 -17.18 -25.42
C GLU A 213 3.97 -17.21 -25.87
N GLU A 214 3.05 -17.26 -24.92
CA GLU A 214 1.61 -17.25 -25.17
C GLU A 214 0.91 -16.44 -24.08
N VAL A 215 0.04 -15.52 -24.50
CA VAL A 215 -0.87 -14.78 -23.64
C VAL A 215 -2.28 -14.94 -24.18
N LEU A 216 -3.23 -15.28 -23.32
CA LEU A 216 -4.65 -15.38 -23.68
C LEU A 216 -5.49 -14.52 -22.76
N GLY A 217 -6.50 -13.85 -23.29
CA GLY A 217 -7.50 -13.12 -22.50
C GLY A 217 -7.05 -11.74 -22.01
N LEU A 218 -5.88 -11.23 -22.44
CA LEU A 218 -5.35 -9.93 -22.00
C LEU A 218 -6.21 -8.78 -22.51
N GLU A 219 -6.56 -8.77 -23.80
CA GLU A 219 -7.41 -7.73 -24.39
C GLU A 219 -8.79 -7.72 -23.74
N GLU A 220 -9.43 -8.89 -23.61
CA GLU A 220 -10.74 -9.02 -22.96
C GLU A 220 -10.68 -8.59 -21.49
N SER A 221 -9.62 -8.97 -20.77
CA SER A 221 -9.46 -8.58 -19.37
C SER A 221 -9.24 -7.07 -19.23
N LEU A 222 -8.49 -6.43 -20.12
CA LEU A 222 -8.30 -4.97 -20.13
C LEU A 222 -9.61 -4.25 -20.45
N GLU A 223 -10.35 -4.67 -21.49
CA GLU A 223 -11.60 -4.05 -21.89
C GLU A 223 -12.69 -4.16 -20.82
N ILE A 224 -12.85 -5.35 -20.21
CA ILE A 224 -13.86 -5.59 -19.18
C ILE A 224 -13.50 -4.83 -17.90
N SER A 225 -12.23 -4.90 -17.46
CA SER A 225 -11.80 -4.20 -16.24
C SER A 225 -11.80 -2.67 -16.39
N ALA A 226 -11.62 -2.13 -17.60
CA ALA A 226 -11.71 -0.69 -17.86
C ALA A 226 -13.12 -0.12 -17.66
N GLN A 227 -14.15 -0.95 -17.85
CA GLN A 227 -15.55 -0.56 -17.64
C GLN A 227 -15.93 -0.51 -16.15
N GLY A 228 -15.02 -0.92 -15.27
CA GLY A 228 -15.31 -1.19 -13.87
C GLY A 228 -16.11 -2.48 -13.70
N GLY A 229 -16.46 -2.83 -12.47
CA GLY A 229 -17.27 -4.02 -12.23
C GLY A 229 -17.67 -4.16 -10.77
N GLY A 230 -18.79 -4.84 -10.54
CA GLY A 230 -19.18 -5.23 -9.18
C GLY A 230 -18.13 -6.15 -8.54
N PRO A 231 -18.32 -6.49 -7.26
CA PRO A 231 -17.34 -7.29 -6.52
C PRO A 231 -17.02 -8.60 -7.23
N VAL A 232 -15.75 -9.00 -7.19
CA VAL A 232 -15.25 -10.25 -7.76
C VAL A 232 -14.45 -11.05 -6.74
N LEU A 233 -14.26 -12.34 -7.02
CA LEU A 233 -13.29 -13.18 -6.33
C LEU A 233 -12.12 -13.41 -7.27
N ALA A 234 -10.95 -12.87 -6.92
CA ALA A 234 -9.73 -12.96 -7.70
C ALA A 234 -8.89 -14.16 -7.23
N PHE A 235 -8.41 -14.99 -8.15
CA PHE A 235 -7.46 -16.06 -7.83
C PHE A 235 -6.56 -16.36 -9.02
N TYR A 236 -5.47 -17.08 -8.74
CA TYR A 236 -4.61 -17.62 -9.77
C TYR A 236 -4.31 -19.09 -9.50
N PHE A 237 -3.94 -19.82 -10.56
CA PHE A 237 -3.37 -21.16 -10.41
C PHE A 237 -2.26 -21.40 -11.44
N PRO A 238 -1.18 -22.09 -11.03
CA PRO A 238 -0.07 -22.36 -11.91
C PRO A 238 -0.41 -23.42 -12.96
N ILE A 239 0.14 -23.23 -14.15
CA ILE A 239 0.24 -24.23 -15.22
C ILE A 239 1.72 -24.51 -15.52
N ARG A 240 2.00 -25.41 -16.46
CA ARG A 240 3.38 -25.66 -16.88
C ARG A 240 3.96 -24.39 -17.51
N SER A 241 5.04 -23.88 -16.90
CA SER A 241 5.75 -22.69 -17.36
C SER A 241 4.87 -21.43 -17.44
N GLY A 242 3.84 -21.31 -16.59
CA GLY A 242 2.94 -20.17 -16.62
C GLY A 242 1.89 -20.20 -15.53
N TRP A 243 0.88 -19.36 -15.66
CA TRP A 243 -0.26 -19.29 -14.74
C TRP A 243 -1.55 -18.88 -15.47
N TRP A 244 -2.68 -19.17 -14.83
CA TRP A 244 -3.97 -18.52 -15.08
C TRP A 244 -4.33 -17.61 -13.91
N SER A 245 -4.84 -16.41 -14.21
CA SER A 245 -5.50 -15.49 -13.29
C SER A 245 -6.95 -15.39 -13.71
N ALA A 246 -7.84 -15.41 -12.74
CA ALA A 246 -9.27 -15.41 -12.95
C ALA A 246 -9.94 -14.48 -11.94
N ASN A 247 -10.88 -13.68 -12.42
CA ASN A 247 -11.84 -12.97 -11.60
C ASN A 247 -13.21 -13.60 -11.85
N VAL A 248 -13.87 -14.10 -10.81
CA VAL A 248 -15.20 -14.73 -10.91
C VAL A 248 -16.24 -13.94 -10.13
N ALA A 249 -17.48 -13.98 -10.59
CA ALA A 249 -18.59 -13.35 -9.87
C ALA A 249 -18.85 -14.08 -8.53
N PRO A 250 -18.96 -13.40 -7.38
CA PRO A 250 -19.04 -14.03 -6.05
C PRO A 250 -20.24 -14.98 -5.90
N GLU A 251 -21.38 -14.63 -6.48
CA GLU A 251 -22.63 -15.39 -6.33
C GLU A 251 -22.74 -16.59 -7.27
N THR A 252 -22.11 -16.52 -8.45
CA THR A 252 -22.30 -17.53 -9.52
C THR A 252 -21.04 -18.31 -9.82
N LEU A 253 -19.88 -17.82 -9.38
CA LEU A 253 -18.54 -18.27 -9.74
C LEU A 253 -18.25 -18.25 -11.24
N ALA A 254 -19.09 -17.61 -12.05
CA ALA A 254 -18.88 -17.48 -13.48
C ALA A 254 -17.65 -16.58 -13.73
N PRO A 255 -16.70 -16.99 -14.59
CA PRO A 255 -15.59 -16.15 -15.00
C PRO A 255 -16.05 -14.83 -15.61
N VAL A 256 -15.54 -13.73 -15.05
CA VAL A 256 -15.73 -12.35 -15.50
C VAL A 256 -14.53 -11.91 -16.33
N THR A 257 -13.31 -12.16 -15.84
CA THR A 257 -12.08 -12.02 -16.63
C THR A 257 -11.20 -13.25 -16.45
N LEU A 258 -10.43 -13.56 -17.49
CA LEU A 258 -9.49 -14.67 -17.52
C LEU A 258 -8.24 -14.22 -18.25
N LEU A 259 -7.08 -14.43 -17.63
CA LEU A 259 -5.79 -14.14 -18.23
C LEU A 259 -4.86 -15.34 -18.05
N MET A 260 -4.22 -15.75 -19.14
CA MET A 260 -3.18 -16.77 -19.11
C MET A 260 -1.88 -16.15 -19.60
N SER A 261 -0.78 -16.40 -18.89
CA SER A 261 0.57 -16.08 -19.34
C SER A 261 1.44 -17.31 -19.24
N ARG A 262 2.10 -17.68 -20.34
CA ARG A 262 3.00 -18.83 -20.44
C ARG A 262 4.34 -18.42 -21.03
N MET A 263 5.39 -18.74 -20.29
CA MET A 263 6.79 -18.54 -20.68
C MET A 263 7.30 -19.70 -21.51
N ALA A 264 8.28 -19.41 -22.38
CA ALA A 264 9.01 -20.43 -23.10
C ALA A 264 9.69 -21.40 -22.13
N SER A 265 9.37 -22.69 -22.25
CA SER A 265 10.11 -23.73 -21.53
C SER A 265 11.54 -23.77 -22.05
N ARG A 266 12.53 -23.38 -21.21
CA ARG A 266 13.96 -23.57 -21.53
C ARG A 266 14.16 -25.01 -21.99
N ARG A 267 14.52 -25.22 -23.26
CA ARG A 267 15.01 -26.54 -23.70
C ARG A 267 16.26 -26.85 -22.87
N PRO A 268 16.40 -28.06 -22.30
CA PRO A 268 17.69 -28.45 -21.75
C PRO A 268 18.71 -28.39 -22.89
N SER A 269 19.81 -27.68 -22.67
CA SER A 269 20.94 -27.67 -23.58
C SER A 269 21.39 -29.11 -23.77
N THR A 270 21.18 -29.68 -24.96
CA THR A 270 21.84 -30.92 -25.34
C THR A 270 23.33 -30.61 -25.47
N SER A 271 24.09 -30.96 -24.44
CA SER A 271 25.54 -31.13 -24.52
C SER A 271 25.89 -32.41 -25.27
#